data_AF-A0A927UBS6-F1
#
_entry.id   AF-A0A927UBS6-F1
#
_cell.length_a   1.000
_cell.length_b   1.000
_cell.length_c   1.000
_cell.angle_alpha   90.00
_cell.angle_beta   90.00
_cell.angle_gamma   90.00
#
_symmetry.space_group_name_H-M   'P 1'
#
loop_
_entity.id
_entity.type
_entity.pdbx_description
1 polymer ?
#
loop_
_entity_poly.entity_id
_entity_poly.type
_entity_poly.pdbx_seq_one_letter_code
_entity_poly.pdbx_strand_id
1 'polypeptide(L)' 'MELKFEDLEKVTGGVSTSTKDVVCYCKTCGMKLKYIGQARDEGGNTGEYQCENTNYKRPGNRCPEYHVIKKNDEVDFK' A
#
# COMPACT_ATOMS: atom_id res chain seq x y z
N MET A 1 -17.48 -31.58 -23.17
CA MET A 1 -18.12 -30.68 -22.19
C MET A 1 -16.98 -29.97 -21.50
N GLU A 2 -16.60 -28.82 -22.04
CA GLU A 2 -15.43 -28.07 -21.61
C GLU A 2 -15.74 -27.38 -20.27
N LEU A 3 -15.04 -27.78 -19.23
CA LEU A 3 -15.06 -27.10 -17.94
C LEU A 3 -14.32 -25.77 -18.12
N LYS A 4 -15.09 -24.70 -18.26
CA LYS A 4 -14.60 -23.32 -18.28
C LYS A 4 -14.03 -22.99 -16.90
N PHE A 5 -12.84 -22.41 -16.88
CA PHE A 5 -12.07 -22.01 -15.70
C PHE A 5 -12.68 -20.82 -14.92
N GLU A 6 -13.99 -20.56 -15.06
CA GLU A 6 -14.66 -19.35 -14.54
C GLU A 6 -15.31 -19.56 -13.15
N ASP A 7 -15.28 -20.78 -12.60
CA ASP A 7 -15.94 -21.12 -11.32
C ASP A 7 -15.00 -21.19 -10.10
N LEU A 8 -13.76 -20.70 -10.22
CA LEU A 8 -12.78 -20.70 -9.11
C LEU A 8 -12.55 -19.31 -8.48
N GLU A 9 -13.48 -18.36 -8.63
CA GLU A 9 -13.40 -17.04 -7.95
C GLU A 9 -14.30 -16.96 -6.70
N LYS A 10 -14.64 -18.10 -6.09
CA LYS A 10 -15.55 -18.15 -4.94
C LYS A 10 -14.99 -18.85 -3.71
N VAL A 11 -13.67 -18.89 -3.52
CA VAL A 11 -13.08 -19.34 -2.25
C VAL A 11 -11.73 -18.65 -1.99
N THR A 12 -11.76 -17.44 -1.46
CA THR A 12 -10.74 -16.91 -0.52
C THR A 12 -11.13 -15.48 -0.16
N GLY A 13 -11.22 -15.19 1.14
CA GLY A 13 -11.45 -13.84 1.67
C GLY A 13 -10.27 -12.92 1.41
N GLY A 14 -10.16 -12.44 0.18
CA GLY A 14 -9.30 -11.35 -0.23
C GLY A 14 -10.17 -10.41 -1.02
N VAL A 15 -10.40 -9.22 -0.48
CA VAL A 15 -11.05 -8.17 -1.26
C VAL A 15 -10.13 -7.86 -2.44
N SER A 16 -10.44 -8.42 -3.61
CA SER A 16 -9.84 -8.02 -4.88
C SER A 16 -10.50 -6.72 -5.32
N THR A 17 -10.46 -5.69 -4.47
CA THR A 17 -10.76 -4.33 -4.91
C THR A 17 -9.61 -3.90 -5.79
N SER A 18 -9.92 -3.70 -7.07
CA SER A 18 -9.11 -3.06 -8.07
C SER A 18 -8.12 -2.05 -7.46
N THR A 19 -6.88 -2.47 -7.26
CA THR A 19 -5.75 -1.71 -6.69
C THR A 19 -5.25 -0.66 -7.68
N LYS A 20 -6.14 0.13 -8.26
CA LYS A 20 -5.78 1.15 -9.26
C LYS A 20 -5.64 2.57 -8.71
N ASP A 21 -6.22 2.92 -7.55
CA ASP A 21 -6.22 4.34 -7.14
C ASP A 21 -6.09 4.60 -5.64
N VAL A 22 -5.59 3.66 -4.83
CA VAL A 22 -5.27 3.98 -3.43
C VAL A 22 -3.93 4.72 -3.39
N VAL A 23 -4.01 6.06 -3.49
CA VAL A 23 -2.84 6.93 -3.40
C VAL A 23 -2.63 7.35 -1.95
N CYS A 24 -1.59 6.80 -1.35
CA CYS A 24 -1.19 7.16 0.01
C CYS A 24 -0.03 8.15 -0.01
N TYR A 25 -0.01 9.05 0.97
CA TYR A 25 1.04 10.03 1.17
C TYR A 25 1.69 9.85 2.55
N CYS A 26 2.98 10.15 2.61
CA CYS A 26 3.73 10.15 3.86
C CYS A 26 3.27 11.34 4.72
N LYS A 27 2.75 11.09 5.93
CA LYS A 27 2.38 12.16 6.88
C LYS A 27 3.54 13.12 7.20
N THR A 28 4.79 12.64 7.13
CA THR A 28 5.97 13.44 7.51
C THR A 28 6.52 14.29 6.37
N CYS A 29 6.60 13.74 5.15
CA CYS A 29 7.18 14.44 4.00
C CYS A 29 6.20 14.83 2.90
N GLY A 30 4.92 14.46 3.01
CA GLY A 30 3.86 14.77 2.03
C GLY A 30 4.05 14.12 0.66
N MET A 31 5.05 13.25 0.49
CA MET A 31 5.31 12.57 -0.78
C MET A 31 4.46 11.31 -0.92
N LYS A 32 4.11 11.00 -2.17
CA LYS A 32 3.41 9.78 -2.51
C LYS A 32 4.24 8.57 -2.07
N LEU A 33 3.59 7.68 -1.32
CA LEU A 33 4.16 6.42 -0.91
C LEU A 33 3.96 5.38 -2.01
N LYS A 34 4.91 4.46 -2.12
CA LYS A 34 4.82 3.31 -3.00
C LYS A 34 4.09 2.19 -2.28
N TYR A 35 3.01 1.71 -2.86
CA TYR A 35 2.36 0.49 -2.41
C TYR A 35 3.29 -0.69 -2.70
N ILE A 36 3.65 -1.45 -1.66
CA ILE A 36 4.54 -2.62 -1.79
C ILE A 36 3.79 -3.94 -1.65
N GLY A 37 2.62 -3.93 -1.01
CA GLY A 37 1.85 -5.14 -0.77
C GLY A 37 0.74 -4.95 0.24
N GLN A 38 0.21 -6.06 0.72
CA GLN A 38 -0.80 -6.10 1.77
C GLN A 38 -0.34 -7.06 2.85
N ALA A 39 -0.47 -6.65 4.10
CA ALA A 39 -0.26 -7.48 5.27
C ALA A 39 -1.59 -7.84 5.93
N ARG A 40 -1.61 -8.95 6.63
CA ARG A 40 -2.74 -9.34 7.47
C ARG A 40 -2.43 -8.94 8.91
N ASP A 41 -3.26 -8.09 9.47
CA ASP A 41 -3.18 -7.59 10.84
C ASP A 41 -4.40 -8.08 11.64
N GLU A 42 -4.40 -7.85 12.96
CA GLU A 42 -5.45 -8.34 13.87
C GLU A 42 -6.84 -7.80 13.51
N GLY A 43 -6.88 -6.63 12.85
CA GLY A 43 -8.11 -5.98 12.35
C GLY A 43 -8.51 -6.32 10.90
N GLY A 44 -7.74 -7.16 10.18
CA GLY A 44 -8.00 -7.52 8.78
C GLY A 44 -6.83 -7.24 7.84
N ASN A 45 -7.10 -7.04 6.55
CA ASN A 45 -6.06 -6.71 5.57
C ASN A 45 -5.70 -5.23 5.67
N THR A 46 -4.41 -4.93 5.81
CA THR A 46 -3.85 -3.58 5.69
C THR A 46 -2.94 -3.49 4.48
N GLY A 47 -2.99 -2.37 3.77
CA GLY A 47 -1.98 -2.05 2.77
C GLY A 47 -0.65 -1.73 3.44
N GLU A 48 0.42 -2.11 2.77
CA GLU A 48 1.79 -1.77 3.13
C GLU A 48 2.34 -0.76 2.12
N TYR A 49 2.85 0.35 2.64
CA TYR A 49 3.34 1.48 1.86
C TYR A 49 4.75 1.86 2.29
N GLN A 50 5.60 2.19 1.33
CA GLN A 50 6.99 2.55 1.59
C GLN A 50 7.30 3.94 1.03
N CYS A 51 8.04 4.73 1.82
CA CYS A 51 8.51 6.04 1.38
C CYS A 51 9.84 5.90 0.63
N GLU A 52 9.89 6.39 -0.61
CA GLU A 52 11.12 6.45 -1.42
C GLU A 52 11.67 7.88 -1.55
N ASN A 53 11.20 8.82 -0.71
CA ASN A 53 11.63 10.22 -0.79
C ASN A 53 13.05 10.44 -0.24
N THR A 54 13.97 10.79 -1.12
CA THR A 54 15.37 11.14 -0.81
C THR A 54 15.63 12.65 -0.72
N ASN A 55 14.60 13.49 -0.91
CA ASN A 55 14.70 14.95 -1.01
C ASN A 55 13.76 15.66 -0.01
N TYR A 56 13.72 15.21 1.24
CA TYR A 56 12.94 15.82 2.30
C TYR A 56 13.62 17.09 2.86
N LYS A 57 12.92 18.24 2.80
CA LYS A 57 13.38 19.60 3.20
C LYS A 57 14.56 20.18 2.41
N ARG A 58 15.51 19.33 1.98
CA ARG A 58 16.66 19.71 1.15
C ARG A 58 17.04 18.56 0.21
N PRO A 59 17.61 18.84 -0.97
CA PRO A 59 18.09 17.79 -1.88
C PRO A 59 19.10 16.87 -1.20
N GLY A 60 18.97 15.56 -1.41
CA GLY A 60 19.87 14.56 -0.82
C GLY A 60 19.63 14.23 0.67
N ASN A 61 18.61 14.83 1.30
CA ASN A 61 18.23 14.50 2.67
C ASN A 61 17.01 13.56 2.66
N ARG A 62 17.22 12.31 3.09
CA ARG A 62 16.16 11.31 3.08
C ARG A 62 15.05 11.68 4.07
N CYS A 63 13.82 11.30 3.73
CA CYS A 63 12.73 11.33 4.69
C CYS A 63 13.13 10.48 5.91
N PRO A 64 12.82 10.90 7.15
CA PRO A 64 13.01 10.04 8.33
C PRO A 64 12.29 8.69 8.20
N GLU A 65 11.20 8.66 7.44
CA GLU A 65 10.40 7.46 7.15
C GLU A 65 10.87 6.74 5.87
N TYR A 66 12.04 7.08 5.32
CA TYR A 66 12.54 6.47 4.09
C TYR A 66 12.75 4.96 4.28
N HIS A 67 12.23 4.17 3.35
CA HIS A 67 12.21 2.71 3.38
C HIS A 67 11.49 2.07 4.59
N VAL A 68 10.85 2.86 5.45
CA VAL A 68 10.00 2.35 6.53
C VAL A 68 8.68 1.90 5.93
N ILE A 69 8.25 0.69 6.30
CA ILE A 69 6.96 0.14 5.90
C ILE A 69 5.90 0.73 6.81
N LYS A 70 4.87 1.31 6.20
CA LYS A 70 3.74 1.95 6.86
C LYS A 70 2.45 1.21 6.54
N LYS A 71 1.58 1.12 7.52
CA LYS A 71 0.23 0.55 7.39
C LYS A 71 -0.81 1.63 7.11
N ASN A 72 -2.05 1.23 6.84
CA ASN A 72 -3.15 2.15 6.54
C ASN A 72 -3.30 3.26 7.60
N ASP A 73 -3.13 2.96 8.89
CA ASP A 73 -3.27 3.92 9.98
C ASP A 73 -2.13 4.98 10.02
N GLU A 74 -0.97 4.66 9.44
CA GLU A 74 0.23 5.49 9.48
C GLU A 74 0.43 6.38 8.24
N VAL A 75 -0.49 6.28 7.27
CA VAL A 75 -0.45 7.00 6.00
C VAL A 75 -1.62 7.96 5.86
N ASP A 76 -1.47 8.93 4.97
CA ASP A 76 -2.54 9.86 4.61
C ASP A 76 -3.18 9.39 3.30
N PHE A 77 -4.45 8.99 3.34
CA PHE A 77 -5.23 8.67 2.15
C PHE A 77 -5.84 9.95 1.58
N LYS A 78 -5.72 10.14 0.26
CA LYS A 78 -6.40 11.22 -0.46
C LYS A 78 -7.31 10.69 -1.54
#